data_AF-K0UH02-F1
#
_entry.id   AF-K0UH02-F1
#
_cell.length_a   1.000
_cell.length_b   1.000
_cell.length_c   1.000
_cell.angle_alpha   90.00
_cell.angle_beta   90.00
_cell.angle_gamma   90.00
#
_symmetry.space_group_name_H-M   'P 1'
#
loop_
_entity.id
_entity.type
_entity.pdbx_description
1 polymer ?
#
loop_
_entity_poly.entity_id
_entity_poly.type
_entity_poly.pdbx_seq_one_letter_code
_entity_poly.pdbx_strand_id
1 'polypeptide(L)'
;MLALSASVFALSWWLGLYLLARNPRKAVLVLAALGLTSFALVVALDAVRVVSGAEVLSRVEIYLVALPGIAWFAVLLELSRPRDTWRSRAGEAALVACVAVAAFAGAALAGDVEGPLRLGHWVMFAAVSVPSLGLMIQTTARRSQPRPVIGFVVVATLFFALGNAILIIPLGLLPSWLALASTGVDVALLGVAVAIGDAFDEGQALRKDMLRSFAGTAVVAVLFGGQLLIGLAVAGRHTTLVVLLFTSLAVAIAINVLADPLAGLLDRLAFSGSPGLRADRAALRGTEAALPLRSASPLDGMDEDTFARVTRRALGHYGDLSKLVASPLTALPVIDERL
;
A
#
# COMPACT_ATOMS: atom_id res chain seq x y z
N MET A 1 -2.95 1.82 -24.10
CA MET A 1 -3.43 2.64 -22.97
C MET A 1 -4.22 1.81 -22.00
N LEU A 2 -5.40 1.29 -22.37
CA LEU A 2 -6.26 0.56 -21.42
C LEU A 2 -5.57 -0.61 -20.69
N ALA A 3 -4.78 -1.41 -21.39
CA ALA A 3 -4.00 -2.49 -20.77
C ALA A 3 -2.94 -1.97 -19.77
N LEU A 4 -2.29 -0.84 -20.09
CA LEU A 4 -1.35 -0.18 -19.18
C LEU A 4 -2.07 0.36 -17.94
N SER A 5 -3.24 1.00 -18.11
CA SER A 5 -4.09 1.46 -17.01
C SER A 5 -4.54 0.30 -16.13
N ALA A 6 -4.94 -0.83 -16.71
CA ALA A 6 -5.30 -2.04 -15.97
C ALA A 6 -4.12 -2.59 -15.16
N SER A 7 -2.91 -2.60 -15.74
CA SER A 7 -1.70 -3.05 -15.03
C SER A 7 -1.31 -2.11 -13.88
N VAL A 8 -1.31 -0.79 -14.10
CA VAL A 8 -1.00 0.20 -13.06
C VAL A 8 -2.07 0.16 -11.96
N PHE A 9 -3.35 0.08 -12.34
CA PHE A 9 -4.45 -0.15 -11.42
C PHE A 9 -4.23 -1.39 -10.56
N ALA A 10 -3.98 -2.54 -11.18
CA ALA A 10 -3.81 -3.80 -10.47
C ALA A 10 -2.64 -3.74 -9.48
N LEU A 11 -1.51 -3.15 -9.89
CA LEU A 11 -0.33 -3.00 -9.05
C LEU A 11 -0.59 -2.07 -7.84
N SER A 12 -1.17 -0.90 -8.08
CA SER A 12 -1.47 0.08 -7.01
C SER A 12 -2.57 -0.42 -6.06
N TRP A 13 -3.62 -1.05 -6.61
CA TRP A 13 -4.70 -1.63 -5.82
C TRP A 13 -4.20 -2.79 -4.96
N TRP A 14 -3.42 -3.71 -5.55
CA TRP A 14 -2.77 -4.79 -4.82
C TRP A 14 -1.90 -4.28 -3.69
N LEU A 15 -0.96 -3.37 -4.00
CA LEU A 15 -0.02 -2.87 -3.01
C LEU A 15 -0.76 -2.13 -1.89
N GLY A 16 -1.75 -1.30 -2.22
CA GLY A 16 -2.56 -0.60 -1.23
C GLY A 16 -3.30 -1.54 -0.28
N LEU A 17 -3.99 -2.55 -0.82
CA LEU A 17 -4.70 -3.55 0.00
C LEU A 17 -3.73 -4.41 0.80
N TYR A 18 -2.57 -4.76 0.25
CA TYR A 18 -1.54 -5.54 0.93
C TYR A 18 -1.00 -4.79 2.15
N LEU A 19 -0.66 -3.50 2.00
CA LEU A 19 -0.21 -2.67 3.12
C LEU A 19 -1.28 -2.55 4.21
N LEU A 20 -2.55 -2.42 3.82
CA LEU A 20 -3.67 -2.32 4.75
C LEU A 20 -3.90 -3.62 5.53
N ALA A 21 -3.89 -4.76 4.84
CA ALA A 21 -4.09 -6.09 5.42
C ALA A 21 -2.97 -6.44 6.40
N ARG A 22 -1.74 -6.04 6.05
CA ARG A 22 -0.54 -6.39 6.81
C ARG A 22 -0.58 -5.91 8.25
N ASN A 23 -0.81 -4.62 8.48
CA ASN A 23 -0.89 -4.10 9.84
C ASN A 23 -1.76 -2.83 9.90
N PRO A 24 -3.09 -2.97 10.13
CA PRO A 24 -4.01 -1.84 10.16
C PRO A 24 -3.80 -0.93 11.37
N ARG A 25 -2.91 -1.28 12.31
CA ARG A 25 -2.58 -0.45 13.48
C ARG A 25 -1.42 0.53 13.19
N LYS A 26 -0.63 0.29 12.15
CA LYS A 26 0.47 1.19 11.75
C LYS A 26 -0.09 2.30 10.85
N ALA A 27 -0.22 3.52 11.37
CA ALA A 27 -0.80 4.67 10.66
C ALA A 27 -0.15 4.94 9.29
N VAL A 28 1.18 4.83 9.20
CA VAL A 28 1.95 4.96 7.94
C VAL A 28 1.43 4.02 6.85
N LEU A 29 1.16 2.75 7.19
CA LEU A 29 0.69 1.76 6.23
C LEU A 29 -0.74 2.05 5.78
N VAL A 30 -1.60 2.49 6.71
CA VAL A 30 -2.99 2.86 6.40
C VAL A 30 -3.05 4.08 5.48
N LEU A 31 -2.23 5.11 5.74
CA LEU A 31 -2.17 6.30 4.90
C LEU A 31 -1.55 6.00 3.53
N ALA A 32 -0.49 5.19 3.48
CA ALA A 32 0.08 4.73 2.21
C ALA A 32 -0.92 3.90 1.40
N ALA A 33 -1.66 3.00 2.07
CA ALA A 33 -2.73 2.23 1.47
C ALA A 33 -3.83 3.13 0.91
N LEU A 34 -4.31 4.10 1.69
CA LEU A 34 -5.31 5.07 1.27
C LEU A 34 -4.86 5.84 0.01
N GLY A 35 -3.60 6.28 -0.03
CA GLY A 35 -3.06 6.97 -1.20
C GLY A 35 -2.99 6.08 -2.43
N LEU A 36 -2.53 4.83 -2.28
CA LEU A 36 -2.42 3.85 -3.37
C LEU A 36 -3.79 3.39 -3.90
N THR A 37 -4.74 3.09 -3.02
CA THR A 37 -6.09 2.70 -3.44
C THR A 37 -6.84 3.87 -4.08
N SER A 38 -6.68 5.09 -3.55
CA SER A 38 -7.26 6.30 -4.17
C SER A 38 -6.64 6.55 -5.55
N PHE A 39 -5.32 6.37 -5.69
CA PHE A 39 -4.66 6.50 -7.00
C PHE A 39 -5.16 5.47 -8.01
N ALA A 40 -5.29 4.21 -7.60
CA ALA A 40 -5.88 3.18 -8.45
C ALA A 40 -7.30 3.57 -8.90
N LEU A 41 -8.13 4.11 -7.99
CA LEU A 41 -9.45 4.61 -8.37
C LEU A 41 -9.39 5.75 -9.39
N VAL A 42 -8.44 6.69 -9.27
CA VAL A 42 -8.21 7.73 -10.29
C VAL A 42 -7.91 7.10 -11.65
N VAL A 43 -6.98 6.13 -11.71
CA VAL A 43 -6.60 5.46 -12.97
C VAL A 43 -7.78 4.73 -13.61
N ALA A 44 -8.62 4.08 -12.81
CA ALA A 44 -9.83 3.42 -13.30
C ALA A 44 -10.86 4.43 -13.79
N LEU A 45 -11.07 5.52 -13.04
CA LEU A 45 -12.04 6.56 -13.36
C LEU A 45 -11.68 7.30 -14.66
N ASP A 46 -10.40 7.65 -14.83
CA ASP A 46 -9.87 8.26 -16.06
C ASP A 46 -10.12 7.34 -17.27
N ALA A 47 -9.81 6.04 -17.14
CA ALA A 47 -10.02 5.09 -18.24
C ALA A 47 -11.51 4.94 -18.61
N VAL A 48 -12.42 5.00 -17.63
CA VAL A 48 -13.87 5.01 -17.88
C VAL A 48 -14.32 6.34 -18.48
N ARG A 49 -13.79 7.47 -18.02
CA ARG A 49 -14.09 8.81 -18.55
C ARG A 49 -13.73 8.91 -20.02
N VAL A 50 -12.51 8.52 -20.39
CA VAL A 50 -12.00 8.59 -21.77
C VAL A 50 -12.88 7.81 -22.75
N VAL A 51 -13.53 6.73 -22.31
CA VAL A 51 -14.42 5.93 -23.17
C VAL A 51 -15.87 6.43 -23.13
N SER A 52 -16.35 6.92 -21.98
CA SER A 52 -17.73 7.38 -21.82
C SER A 52 -17.99 8.80 -22.28
N GLY A 53 -16.99 9.68 -22.26
CA GLY A 53 -17.14 11.12 -22.52
C GLY A 53 -17.99 11.85 -21.48
N ALA A 54 -18.21 11.26 -20.30
CA ALA A 54 -19.12 11.81 -19.31
C ALA A 54 -18.50 12.98 -18.51
N GLU A 55 -18.97 14.21 -18.75
CA GLU A 55 -18.50 15.42 -18.06
C GLU A 55 -18.64 15.34 -16.53
N VAL A 56 -19.71 14.71 -16.03
CA VAL A 56 -19.94 14.53 -14.60
C VAL A 56 -18.79 13.74 -13.97
N LEU A 57 -18.21 12.79 -14.70
CA LEU A 57 -17.10 11.98 -14.23
C LEU A 57 -15.83 12.82 -14.07
N SER A 58 -15.59 13.76 -14.98
CA SER A 58 -14.49 14.73 -14.89
C SER A 58 -14.59 15.59 -13.62
N ARG A 59 -15.79 16.04 -13.26
CA ARG A 59 -16.02 16.83 -12.03
C ARG A 59 -15.83 16.03 -10.75
N VAL A 60 -16.06 14.73 -10.78
CA VAL A 60 -15.81 13.85 -9.62
C VAL A 60 -14.32 13.52 -9.52
N GLU A 61 -13.69 13.28 -10.66
CA GLU A 61 -12.29 12.88 -10.76
C GLU A 61 -11.35 13.94 -10.18
N ILE A 62 -11.61 15.23 -10.37
CA ILE A 62 -10.73 16.30 -9.85
C ILE A 62 -10.58 16.25 -8.32
N TYR A 63 -11.63 15.85 -7.60
CA TYR A 63 -11.56 15.67 -6.15
C TYR A 63 -10.83 14.38 -5.77
N LEU A 64 -11.05 13.31 -6.52
CA LEU A 64 -10.39 12.01 -6.30
C LEU A 64 -8.87 12.11 -6.54
N VAL A 65 -8.45 12.91 -7.53
CA VAL A 65 -7.06 13.23 -7.87
C VAL A 65 -6.32 13.90 -6.70
N ALA A 66 -7.02 14.66 -5.84
CA ALA A 66 -6.41 15.29 -4.66
C ALA A 66 -6.06 14.29 -3.54
N LEU A 67 -6.83 13.21 -3.40
CA LEU A 67 -6.74 12.29 -2.26
C LEU A 67 -5.37 11.60 -2.13
N PRO A 68 -4.75 11.05 -3.19
CA PRO A 68 -3.42 10.46 -3.11
C PRO A 68 -2.37 11.42 -2.57
N GLY A 69 -2.35 12.66 -3.07
CA GLY A 69 -1.41 13.69 -2.65
C GLY A 69 -1.53 14.04 -1.16
N ILE A 70 -2.77 14.19 -0.66
CA ILE A 70 -3.04 14.43 0.77
C ILE A 70 -2.59 13.25 1.62
N ALA A 71 -2.91 12.02 1.21
CA ALA A 71 -2.54 10.81 1.93
C ALA A 71 -1.02 10.61 2.00
N TRP A 72 -0.31 10.84 0.90
CA TRP A 72 1.15 10.75 0.85
C TRP A 72 1.83 11.86 1.63
N PHE A 73 1.30 13.08 1.62
CA PHE A 73 1.76 14.13 2.54
C PHE A 73 1.62 13.70 4.02
N ALA A 74 0.49 13.09 4.38
CA ALA A 74 0.30 12.56 5.73
C ALA A 74 1.30 11.44 6.07
N VAL A 75 1.66 10.58 5.10
CA VAL A 75 2.73 9.58 5.28
C VAL A 75 4.07 10.27 5.58
N LEU A 76 4.44 11.30 4.81
CA LEU A 76 5.68 12.04 5.03
C LEU A 76 5.73 12.65 6.44
N LEU A 77 4.63 13.28 6.88
CA LEU A 77 4.49 13.83 8.23
C LEU A 77 4.70 12.77 9.31
N GLU A 78 4.02 11.62 9.19
CA GLU A 78 4.12 10.54 10.18
C GLU A 78 5.53 9.93 10.23
N LEU A 79 6.20 9.81 9.08
CA LEU A 79 7.59 9.33 9.01
C LEU A 79 8.60 10.32 9.60
N SER A 80 8.28 11.61 9.55
CA SER A 80 9.13 12.73 10.01
C SER A 80 9.02 12.99 11.51
N ARG A 81 8.11 12.30 12.19
CA ARG A 81 7.73 12.55 13.58
C ARG A 81 8.82 12.12 14.57
N PRO A 82 9.23 13.01 15.50
CA PRO A 82 10.01 12.64 16.69
C PRO A 82 9.15 11.83 17.67
N ARG A 83 9.71 10.78 18.28
CA ARG A 83 8.96 9.82 19.11
C ARG A 83 8.30 10.38 20.40
N ASP A 84 8.60 11.61 20.82
CA ASP A 84 8.43 12.01 22.23
C ASP A 84 7.33 13.04 22.59
N THR A 85 6.43 13.47 21.69
CA THR A 85 5.37 14.44 22.12
C THR A 85 3.95 14.09 21.66
N TRP A 86 3.08 13.85 22.65
CA TRP A 86 1.65 13.60 22.46
C TRP A 86 0.90 14.86 21.95
N ARG A 87 1.41 16.05 22.28
CA ARG A 87 0.91 17.37 21.83
C ARG A 87 1.08 17.61 20.33
N SER A 88 1.81 16.76 19.60
CA SER A 88 2.08 16.91 18.16
C SER A 88 0.94 16.40 17.26
N ARG A 89 0.11 15.44 17.71
CA ARG A 89 -0.92 14.80 16.84
C ARG A 89 -1.98 15.77 16.36
N ALA A 90 -2.44 16.69 17.21
CA ALA A 90 -3.44 17.67 16.83
C ALA A 90 -2.87 18.67 15.80
N GLY A 91 -1.59 19.06 15.94
CA GLY A 91 -0.91 19.93 15.00
C GLY A 91 -0.69 19.27 13.64
N GLU A 92 -0.24 18.01 13.63
CA GLU A 92 -0.07 17.22 12.40
C GLU A 92 -1.41 16.98 11.68
N ALA A 93 -2.45 16.62 12.42
CA ALA A 93 -3.80 16.48 11.88
C ALA A 93 -4.33 17.82 11.31
N ALA A 94 -4.07 18.94 12.00
CA ALA A 94 -4.41 20.26 11.50
C ALA A 94 -3.65 20.61 10.21
N LEU A 95 -2.37 20.26 10.10
CA LEU A 95 -1.59 20.46 8.87
C LEU A 95 -2.14 19.64 7.71
N VAL A 96 -2.45 18.35 7.92
CA VAL A 96 -3.10 17.51 6.91
C VAL A 96 -4.46 18.09 6.52
N ALA A 97 -5.25 18.55 7.48
CA ALA A 97 -6.54 19.20 7.22
C ALA A 97 -6.38 20.49 6.41
N CYS A 98 -5.39 21.34 6.72
CA CYS A 98 -5.09 22.55 5.95
C CYS A 98 -4.69 22.21 4.50
N VAL A 99 -3.83 21.21 4.30
CA VAL A 99 -3.45 20.73 2.96
C VAL A 99 -4.67 20.18 2.22
N ALA A 100 -5.53 19.40 2.89
CA ALA A 100 -6.74 18.87 2.30
C ALA A 100 -7.72 19.98 1.89
N VAL A 101 -7.96 20.96 2.76
CA VAL A 101 -8.83 22.12 2.45
C VAL A 101 -8.26 22.91 1.26
N ALA A 102 -6.96 23.18 1.23
CA ALA A 102 -6.33 23.89 0.12
C ALA A 102 -6.40 23.09 -1.19
N ALA A 103 -6.17 21.77 -1.14
CA ALA A 103 -6.27 20.91 -2.32
C ALA A 103 -7.70 20.80 -2.84
N PHE A 104 -8.70 20.66 -1.97
CA PHE A 104 -10.11 20.63 -2.38
C PHE A 104 -10.63 21.99 -2.84
N ALA A 105 -10.14 23.09 -2.27
CA ALA A 105 -10.41 24.43 -2.80
C ALA A 105 -9.81 24.59 -4.20
N GLY A 106 -8.58 24.11 -4.42
CA GLY A 106 -7.98 24.04 -5.75
C GLY A 106 -8.81 23.21 -6.74
N ALA A 107 -9.30 22.05 -6.31
CA ALA A 107 -10.17 21.19 -7.12
C ALA A 107 -11.49 21.88 -7.48
N ALA A 108 -12.11 22.58 -6.54
CA ALA A 108 -13.33 23.37 -6.78
C ALA A 108 -13.09 24.53 -7.75
N LEU A 109 -11.93 25.20 -7.66
CA LEU A 109 -11.52 26.26 -8.58
C LEU A 109 -11.16 25.73 -9.98
N ALA A 110 -10.67 24.49 -10.07
CA ALA A 110 -10.42 23.83 -11.34
C ALA A 110 -11.74 23.42 -12.01
N GLY A 111 -12.69 22.89 -11.25
CA GLY A 111 -14.04 22.52 -11.69
C GLY A 111 -14.13 21.20 -12.45
N ASP A 112 -13.14 20.90 -13.28
CA ASP A 112 -12.98 19.69 -14.05
C ASP A 112 -11.49 19.31 -14.14
N VAL A 113 -11.21 18.09 -14.58
CA VAL A 113 -9.84 17.63 -14.89
C VAL A 113 -9.44 17.99 -16.33
N GLU A 114 -10.43 18.23 -17.20
CA GLU A 114 -10.25 18.43 -18.63
C GLU A 114 -10.32 19.92 -19.01
N GLY A 115 -9.18 20.51 -19.38
CA GLY A 115 -9.18 21.86 -19.92
C GLY A 115 -7.79 22.48 -19.99
N PRO A 116 -7.68 23.73 -20.51
CA PRO A 116 -6.46 24.49 -20.34
C PRO A 116 -6.19 24.68 -18.84
N LEU A 117 -4.91 24.73 -18.48
CA LEU A 117 -4.46 24.86 -17.10
C LEU A 117 -5.11 26.04 -16.37
N ARG A 118 -6.10 25.74 -15.52
CA ARG A 118 -6.75 26.72 -14.65
C ARG A 118 -5.94 26.94 -13.38
N LEU A 119 -6.15 28.09 -12.74
CA LEU A 119 -5.55 28.44 -11.45
C LEU A 119 -5.78 27.35 -10.38
N GLY A 120 -6.93 26.68 -10.40
CA GLY A 120 -7.24 25.58 -9.49
C GLY A 120 -6.24 24.42 -9.54
N HIS A 121 -5.77 24.03 -10.73
CA HIS A 121 -4.76 22.97 -10.90
C HIS A 121 -3.43 23.36 -10.24
N TRP A 122 -3.02 24.62 -10.41
CA TRP A 122 -1.82 25.16 -9.76
C TRP A 122 -1.96 25.24 -8.24
N VAL A 123 -3.16 25.59 -7.74
CA VAL A 123 -3.45 25.58 -6.30
C VAL A 123 -3.36 24.16 -5.74
N MET A 124 -3.94 23.16 -6.40
CA MET A 124 -3.82 21.76 -5.99
C MET A 124 -2.35 21.30 -5.94
N PHE A 125 -1.60 21.60 -7.02
CA PHE A 125 -0.18 21.29 -7.11
C PHE A 125 0.60 21.94 -5.97
N ALA A 126 0.46 23.25 -5.77
CA ALA A 126 1.15 23.97 -4.71
C ALA A 126 0.74 23.47 -3.31
N ALA A 127 -0.55 23.19 -3.09
CA ALA A 127 -1.08 22.73 -1.81
C ALA A 127 -0.47 21.40 -1.36
N VAL A 128 -0.11 20.51 -2.27
CA VAL A 128 0.51 19.22 -1.95
C VAL A 128 2.03 19.30 -2.01
N SER A 129 2.58 19.90 -3.07
CA SER A 129 4.01 19.84 -3.38
C SER A 129 4.85 20.73 -2.48
N VAL A 130 4.40 21.96 -2.19
CA VAL A 130 5.12 22.90 -1.32
C VAL A 130 5.30 22.35 0.10
N PRO A 131 4.25 21.90 0.81
CA PRO A 131 4.43 21.38 2.17
C PRO A 131 5.18 20.05 2.17
N SER A 132 5.01 19.18 1.17
CA SER A 132 5.78 17.93 1.06
C SER A 132 7.27 18.20 0.90
N LEU A 133 7.64 19.10 -0.01
CA LEU A 133 9.04 19.49 -0.24
C LEU A 133 9.63 20.24 0.96
N GLY A 134 8.85 21.13 1.58
CA GLY A 134 9.22 21.81 2.81
C GLY A 134 9.51 20.82 3.94
N LEU A 135 8.69 19.79 4.08
CA LEU A 135 8.90 18.74 5.07
C LEU A 135 10.18 17.95 4.79
N MET A 136 10.40 17.52 3.54
CA MET A 136 11.60 16.79 3.13
C MET A 136 12.89 17.59 3.38
N ILE A 137 12.88 18.90 3.09
CA ILE A 137 14.02 19.78 3.37
C ILE A 137 14.22 19.90 4.88
N GLN A 138 13.15 20.18 5.63
CA GLN A 138 13.22 20.34 7.08
C GLN A 138 13.75 19.08 7.78
N THR A 139 13.34 17.90 7.33
CA THR A 139 13.75 16.62 7.92
C THR A 139 15.20 16.29 7.60
N THR A 140 15.66 16.59 6.39
CA THR A 140 17.04 16.34 5.95
C THR A 140 18.02 17.33 6.58
N ALA A 141 17.58 18.58 6.84
CA ALA A 141 18.38 19.59 7.52
C ALA A 141 18.59 19.33 9.02
N ARG A 142 17.76 18.48 9.65
CA ARG A 142 17.90 18.13 11.07
C ARG A 142 19.01 17.10 11.26
N ARG A 143 20.15 17.53 11.82
CA ARG A 143 21.34 16.68 12.09
C ARG A 143 21.13 15.50 13.06
N SER A 144 20.06 15.50 13.85
CA SER A 144 19.87 14.54 14.96
C SER A 144 18.82 13.46 14.68
N GLN A 145 18.84 12.83 13.50
CA GLN A 145 17.87 11.80 13.12
C GLN A 145 18.33 10.40 13.58
N PRO A 146 17.49 9.63 14.32
CA PRO A 146 17.80 8.27 14.78
C PRO A 146 17.52 7.17 13.75
N ARG A 147 17.05 7.50 12.54
CA ARG A 147 16.79 6.54 11.44
C ARG A 147 17.74 6.79 10.27
N PRO A 148 18.07 5.76 9.45
CA PRO A 148 18.88 5.96 8.25
C PRO A 148 18.13 6.92 7.32
N VAL A 149 18.64 8.16 7.23
CA VAL A 149 18.08 9.27 6.43
C VAL A 149 17.82 8.83 4.99
N ILE A 150 18.64 7.92 4.46
CA ILE A 150 18.53 7.35 3.11
C ILE A 150 17.18 6.68 2.87
N GLY A 151 16.70 5.84 3.80
CA GLY A 151 15.43 5.11 3.61
C GLY A 151 14.24 6.06 3.60
N PHE A 152 14.26 7.08 4.47
CA PHE A 152 13.28 8.15 4.46
C PHE A 152 13.31 8.93 3.15
N VAL A 153 14.49 9.36 2.69
CA VAL A 153 14.62 10.16 1.45
C VAL A 153 14.13 9.38 0.24
N VAL A 154 14.44 8.09 0.12
CA VAL A 154 13.95 7.25 -0.99
C VAL A 154 12.42 7.17 -0.97
N VAL A 155 11.82 6.77 0.16
CA VAL A 155 10.36 6.64 0.28
C VAL A 155 9.67 7.99 0.10
N ALA A 156 10.25 9.05 0.65
CA ALA A 156 9.72 10.40 0.53
C ALA A 156 9.76 10.91 -0.91
N THR A 157 10.85 10.62 -1.63
CA THR A 157 11.00 10.99 -3.04
C THR A 157 10.00 10.22 -3.90
N LEU A 158 9.79 8.93 -3.64
CA LEU A 158 8.78 8.12 -4.34
C LEU A 158 7.38 8.68 -4.12
N PHE A 159 6.98 8.95 -2.88
CA PHE A 159 5.66 9.53 -2.59
C PHE A 159 5.50 10.94 -3.15
N PHE A 160 6.55 11.75 -3.11
CA PHE A 160 6.55 13.08 -3.73
C PHE A 160 6.39 12.97 -5.25
N ALA A 161 7.18 12.14 -5.92
CA ALA A 161 7.10 11.92 -7.36
C ALA A 161 5.71 11.43 -7.76
N LEU A 162 5.18 10.44 -7.05
CA LEU A 162 3.85 9.87 -7.31
C LEU A 162 2.75 10.93 -7.12
N GLY A 163 2.85 11.76 -6.06
CA GLY A 163 1.91 12.85 -5.76
C GLY A 163 1.88 13.93 -6.84
N ASN A 164 3.06 14.31 -7.32
CA ASN A 164 3.17 15.29 -8.39
C ASN A 164 2.75 14.71 -9.74
N ALA A 165 3.09 13.46 -10.03
CA ALA A 165 2.76 12.84 -11.32
C ALA A 165 1.25 12.80 -11.58
N ILE A 166 0.45 12.48 -10.56
CA ILE A 166 -1.02 12.52 -10.65
C ILE A 166 -1.55 13.92 -10.97
N LEU A 167 -0.96 14.96 -10.36
CA LEU A 167 -1.35 16.35 -10.59
C LEU A 167 -0.80 16.91 -11.91
N ILE A 168 0.26 16.30 -12.44
CA ILE A 168 0.91 16.68 -13.70
C ILE A 168 0.24 16.03 -14.92
N ILE A 169 -0.35 14.84 -14.78
CA ILE A 169 -1.03 14.14 -15.89
C ILE A 169 -2.09 15.03 -16.57
N PRO A 170 -2.99 15.74 -15.84
CA PRO A 170 -3.93 16.69 -16.44
C PRO A 170 -3.26 17.88 -17.14
N LEU A 171 -2.01 18.21 -16.79
CA LEU A 171 -1.32 19.36 -17.34
C LEU A 171 -0.86 19.18 -18.80
N GLY A 172 -0.95 17.96 -19.35
CA GLY A 172 -0.57 17.65 -20.73
C GLY A 172 0.92 17.85 -21.04
N LEU A 173 1.77 18.06 -20.01
CA LEU A 173 3.20 18.32 -20.18
C LEU A 173 3.97 17.10 -20.69
N LEU A 174 3.46 15.89 -20.41
CA LEU A 174 4.04 14.63 -20.83
C LEU A 174 3.00 13.80 -21.58
N PRO A 175 3.42 12.95 -22.55
CA PRO A 175 2.53 11.95 -23.13
C PRO A 175 1.91 11.08 -22.02
N SER A 176 0.59 10.92 -22.02
CA SER A 176 -0.15 10.24 -20.93
C SER A 176 0.35 8.81 -20.68
N TRP A 177 0.82 8.14 -21.72
CA TRP A 177 1.40 6.80 -21.61
C TRP A 177 2.70 6.77 -20.81
N LEU A 178 3.55 7.80 -20.97
CA LEU A 178 4.83 7.90 -20.29
C LEU A 178 4.61 8.27 -18.82
N ALA A 179 3.68 9.20 -18.55
CA ALA A 179 3.31 9.56 -17.19
C ALA A 179 2.71 8.37 -16.43
N LEU A 180 1.83 7.59 -17.08
CA LEU A 180 1.24 6.39 -16.49
C LEU A 180 2.27 5.26 -16.31
N ALA A 181 3.17 5.05 -17.28
CA ALA A 181 4.24 4.08 -17.15
C ALA A 181 5.22 4.46 -16.01
N SER A 182 5.58 5.74 -15.91
CA SER A 182 6.46 6.26 -14.85
C SER A 182 5.84 6.06 -13.46
N THR A 183 4.56 6.39 -13.30
CA THR A 183 3.86 6.15 -12.03
C THR A 183 3.76 4.67 -11.68
N GLY A 184 3.57 3.79 -12.67
CA GLY A 184 3.64 2.34 -12.48
C GLY A 184 5.01 1.88 -11.97
N VAL A 185 6.10 2.44 -12.52
CA VAL A 185 7.47 2.18 -12.05
C VAL A 185 7.67 2.68 -10.62
N ASP A 186 7.21 3.88 -10.30
CA ASP A 186 7.31 4.46 -8.95
C ASP A 186 6.55 3.62 -7.92
N VAL A 187 5.38 3.08 -8.26
CA VAL A 187 4.63 2.16 -7.40
C VAL A 187 5.37 0.84 -7.21
N ALA A 188 5.98 0.30 -8.27
CA ALA A 188 6.80 -0.91 -8.17
C ALA A 188 8.02 -0.69 -7.27
N LEU A 189 8.71 0.45 -7.44
CA LEU A 189 9.83 0.87 -6.60
C LEU A 189 9.40 1.08 -5.15
N LEU A 190 8.20 1.63 -4.91
CA LEU A 190 7.63 1.75 -3.58
C LEU A 190 7.38 0.37 -2.96
N GLY A 191 6.82 -0.57 -3.71
CA GLY A 191 6.65 -1.96 -3.25
C GLY A 191 7.98 -2.61 -2.88
N VAL A 192 9.03 -2.41 -3.68
CA VAL A 192 10.39 -2.87 -3.38
C VAL A 192 10.95 -2.18 -2.13
N ALA A 193 10.79 -0.87 -2.00
CA ALA A 193 11.27 -0.10 -0.85
C ALA A 193 10.60 -0.56 0.45
N VAL A 194 9.29 -0.80 0.42
CA VAL A 194 8.56 -1.39 1.54
C VAL A 194 9.11 -2.77 1.85
N ALA A 195 9.23 -3.66 0.85
CA ALA A 195 9.71 -5.02 1.07
C ALA A 195 11.10 -5.08 1.69
N ILE A 196 12.02 -4.21 1.25
CA ILE A 196 13.38 -4.14 1.77
C ILE A 196 13.36 -3.54 3.18
N GLY A 197 12.77 -2.35 3.36
CA GLY A 197 12.79 -1.65 4.65
C GLY A 197 12.16 -2.45 5.77
N ASP A 198 11.18 -3.26 5.43
CA ASP A 198 10.40 -4.03 6.38
C ASP A 198 10.94 -5.46 6.58
N ALA A 199 11.66 -6.02 5.60
CA ALA A 199 12.45 -7.25 5.79
C ALA A 199 13.58 -7.05 6.80
N PHE A 200 14.06 -5.82 7.02
CA PHE A 200 15.00 -5.51 8.09
C PHE A 200 14.33 -5.42 9.47
N ASP A 201 13.08 -4.95 9.55
CA ASP A 201 12.33 -4.83 10.81
C ASP A 201 11.71 -6.17 11.27
N GLU A 202 11.27 -7.03 10.33
CA GLU A 202 10.50 -8.26 10.61
C GLU A 202 11.09 -9.55 9.97
N GLY A 203 12.16 -9.47 9.18
CA GLY A 203 12.93 -10.63 8.64
C GLY A 203 12.65 -11.00 7.16
N GLN A 204 13.48 -11.90 6.58
CA GLN A 204 13.40 -12.36 5.17
C GLN A 204 12.08 -13.04 4.76
N ALA A 205 11.27 -13.48 5.72
CA ALA A 205 9.99 -14.13 5.47
C ALA A 205 8.98 -13.18 4.81
N LEU A 206 9.06 -11.89 5.13
CA LEU A 206 8.16 -10.87 4.58
C LEU A 206 8.30 -10.75 3.05
N ARG A 207 9.53 -10.80 2.53
CA ARG A 207 9.77 -10.75 1.07
C ARG A 207 9.08 -11.91 0.36
N LYS A 208 9.09 -13.10 0.97
CA LYS A 208 8.45 -14.30 0.41
C LYS A 208 6.93 -14.23 0.48
N ASP A 209 6.38 -13.69 1.57
CA ASP A 209 4.94 -13.46 1.69
C ASP A 209 4.43 -12.45 0.66
N MET A 210 5.11 -11.31 0.53
CA MET A 210 4.77 -10.31 -0.48
C MET A 210 4.88 -10.87 -1.90
N LEU A 211 5.92 -11.67 -2.19
CA LEU A 211 6.08 -12.33 -3.49
C LEU A 211 4.95 -13.32 -3.76
N ARG A 212 4.53 -14.10 -2.75
CA ARG A 212 3.39 -15.04 -2.87
C ARG A 212 2.10 -14.27 -3.16
N SER A 213 1.83 -13.20 -2.41
CA SER A 213 0.65 -12.35 -2.61
C SER A 213 0.65 -11.70 -4.00
N PHE A 214 1.82 -11.19 -4.44
CA PHE A 214 2.01 -10.63 -5.77
C PHE A 214 1.77 -11.67 -6.87
N ALA A 215 2.36 -12.86 -6.75
CA ALA A 215 2.22 -13.92 -7.74
C ALA A 215 0.76 -14.38 -7.87
N GLY A 216 0.07 -14.61 -6.75
CA GLY A 216 -1.36 -14.94 -6.77
C GLY A 216 -2.19 -13.83 -7.42
N THR A 217 -1.88 -12.58 -7.10
CA THR A 217 -2.57 -11.42 -7.67
C THR A 217 -2.31 -11.25 -9.16
N ALA A 218 -1.06 -11.49 -9.62
CA ALA A 218 -0.71 -11.43 -11.03
C ALA A 218 -1.46 -12.49 -11.84
N VAL A 219 -1.57 -13.72 -11.32
CA VAL A 219 -2.35 -14.79 -11.97
C VAL A 219 -3.81 -14.39 -12.09
N VAL A 220 -4.44 -13.94 -10.99
CA VAL A 220 -5.83 -13.49 -10.98
C VAL A 220 -6.04 -12.30 -11.92
N ALA A 221 -5.16 -11.30 -11.90
CA ALA A 221 -5.25 -10.13 -12.76
C ALA A 221 -5.12 -10.49 -14.24
N VAL A 222 -4.25 -11.43 -14.60
CA VAL A 222 -4.11 -11.93 -15.99
C VAL A 222 -5.36 -12.69 -16.42
N LEU A 223 -5.92 -13.55 -15.57
CA LEU A 223 -7.12 -14.32 -15.91
C LEU A 223 -8.33 -13.41 -16.13
N PHE A 224 -8.69 -12.60 -15.14
CA PHE A 224 -9.87 -11.74 -15.23
C PHE A 224 -9.65 -10.54 -16.17
N GLY A 225 -8.51 -9.87 -16.03
CA GLY A 225 -8.17 -8.71 -16.84
C GLY A 225 -7.90 -9.07 -18.30
N GLY A 226 -7.18 -10.16 -18.55
CA GLY A 226 -6.88 -10.65 -19.90
C GLY A 226 -8.13 -11.03 -20.68
N GLN A 227 -9.07 -11.74 -20.05
CA GLN A 227 -10.36 -12.09 -20.67
C GLN A 227 -11.16 -10.84 -21.09
N LEU A 228 -11.25 -9.83 -20.22
CA LEU A 228 -11.96 -8.60 -20.52
C LEU A 228 -11.23 -7.73 -21.55
N LEU A 229 -9.90 -7.71 -21.53
CA LEU A 229 -9.09 -7.03 -22.55
C LEU A 229 -9.25 -7.68 -23.92
N ILE A 230 -9.31 -9.02 -24.00
CA ILE A 230 -9.63 -9.74 -25.25
C ILE A 230 -11.05 -9.39 -25.70
N GLY A 231 -12.03 -9.41 -24.79
CA GLY A 231 -13.40 -9.00 -25.08
C GLY A 231 -13.48 -7.58 -25.65
N LEU A 232 -12.76 -6.63 -25.06
CA LEU A 232 -12.65 -5.25 -25.55
C LEU A 232 -11.95 -5.14 -26.90
N ALA A 233 -10.95 -5.99 -27.16
CA ALA A 233 -10.24 -6.02 -28.44
C ALA A 233 -11.10 -6.56 -29.59
N VAL A 234 -11.98 -7.53 -29.30
CA VAL A 234 -12.83 -8.19 -30.30
C VAL A 234 -14.18 -7.49 -30.47
N ALA A 235 -14.85 -7.15 -29.37
CA ALA A 235 -16.20 -6.56 -29.38
C ALA A 235 -16.20 -5.03 -29.45
N GLY A 236 -15.04 -4.37 -29.26
CA GLY A 236 -14.92 -2.92 -29.25
C GLY A 236 -14.96 -2.30 -27.86
N ARG A 237 -14.66 -0.99 -27.80
CA ARG A 237 -14.50 -0.23 -26.54
C ARG A 237 -15.86 0.29 -26.05
N HIS A 238 -16.59 -0.56 -25.33
CA HIS A 238 -17.81 -0.16 -24.64
C HIS A 238 -17.53 0.24 -23.19
N THR A 239 -18.14 1.33 -22.72
CA THR A 239 -18.02 1.80 -21.33
C THR A 239 -18.31 0.69 -20.31
N THR A 240 -19.35 -0.11 -20.56
CA THR A 240 -19.73 -1.24 -19.68
C THR A 240 -18.59 -2.24 -19.53
N LEU A 241 -17.90 -2.59 -20.61
CA LEU A 241 -16.78 -3.54 -20.56
C LEU A 241 -15.56 -2.96 -19.83
N VAL A 242 -15.33 -1.65 -19.93
CA VAL A 242 -14.26 -0.95 -19.19
C VAL A 242 -14.59 -0.90 -17.69
N VAL A 243 -15.83 -0.57 -17.33
CA VAL A 243 -16.28 -0.61 -15.92
C VAL A 243 -16.17 -2.03 -15.37
N LEU A 244 -16.59 -3.04 -16.15
CA LEU A 244 -16.45 -4.45 -15.78
C LEU A 244 -14.98 -4.84 -15.58
N LEU A 245 -14.06 -4.40 -16.45
CA LEU A 245 -12.62 -4.66 -16.32
C LEU A 245 -12.08 -4.19 -14.97
N PHE A 246 -12.32 -2.93 -14.60
CA PHE A 246 -11.77 -2.39 -13.36
C PHE A 246 -12.48 -2.94 -12.12
N THR A 247 -13.80 -3.12 -12.17
CA THR A 247 -14.55 -3.68 -11.03
C THR A 247 -14.24 -5.15 -10.80
N SER A 248 -14.11 -5.97 -11.86
CA SER A 248 -13.72 -7.37 -11.73
C SER A 248 -12.30 -7.51 -11.21
N LEU A 249 -11.36 -6.69 -11.70
CA LEU A 249 -10.00 -6.65 -11.16
C LEU A 249 -10.01 -6.23 -9.68
N ALA A 250 -10.74 -5.16 -9.34
CA ALA A 250 -10.81 -4.68 -7.96
C ALA A 250 -11.28 -5.77 -6.99
N VAL A 251 -12.37 -6.46 -7.34
CA VAL A 251 -12.96 -7.53 -6.54
C VAL A 251 -12.04 -8.74 -6.47
N ALA A 252 -11.53 -9.20 -7.60
CA ALA A 252 -10.70 -10.41 -7.65
C ALA A 252 -9.38 -10.22 -6.88
N ILE A 253 -8.75 -9.04 -7.03
CA ILE A 253 -7.55 -8.68 -6.25
C ILE A 253 -7.91 -8.54 -4.77
N ALA A 254 -9.03 -7.90 -4.42
CA ALA A 254 -9.43 -7.75 -3.02
C ALA A 254 -9.68 -9.09 -2.33
N ILE A 255 -10.37 -10.03 -2.98
CA ILE A 255 -10.60 -11.38 -2.46
C ILE A 255 -9.26 -12.10 -2.23
N ASN A 256 -8.34 -12.01 -3.19
CA ASN A 256 -7.04 -12.68 -3.11
C ASN A 256 -6.15 -12.09 -1.99
N VAL A 257 -6.08 -10.77 -1.88
CA VAL A 257 -5.22 -10.07 -0.91
C VAL A 257 -5.81 -10.09 0.50
N LEU A 258 -7.13 -9.98 0.63
CA LEU A 258 -7.82 -9.93 1.92
C LEU A 258 -8.35 -11.30 2.36
N ALA A 259 -7.83 -12.40 1.81
CA ALA A 259 -8.31 -13.75 2.08
C ALA A 259 -8.41 -14.04 3.60
N ASP A 260 -7.34 -13.77 4.36
CA ASP A 260 -7.32 -14.02 5.81
C ASP A 260 -8.24 -13.08 6.62
N PRO A 261 -8.22 -11.74 6.41
CA PRO A 261 -9.19 -10.85 7.03
C PRO A 261 -10.65 -11.21 6.73
N LEU A 262 -10.95 -11.53 5.46
CA LEU A 262 -12.30 -11.91 5.03
C LEU A 262 -12.73 -13.24 5.65
N ALA A 263 -11.83 -14.23 5.69
CA ALA A 263 -12.10 -15.49 6.36
C ALA A 263 -12.40 -15.28 7.86
N GLY A 264 -11.70 -14.38 8.54
CA GLY A 264 -11.98 -14.02 9.93
C GLY A 264 -13.36 -13.37 10.12
N LEU A 265 -13.80 -12.53 9.18
CA LEU A 265 -15.15 -11.93 9.21
C LEU A 265 -16.23 -12.98 8.93
N LEU A 266 -16.03 -13.82 7.92
CA LEU A 266 -16.93 -14.92 7.60
C LEU A 266 -17.05 -15.91 8.75
N ASP A 267 -15.94 -16.23 9.42
CA ASP A 267 -15.95 -17.10 10.59
C ASP A 267 -16.73 -16.47 11.74
N ARG A 268 -16.64 -15.15 11.96
CA ARG A 268 -17.45 -14.45 12.98
C ARG A 268 -18.96 -14.51 12.69
N LEU A 269 -19.34 -14.46 11.41
CA LEU A 269 -20.73 -14.53 10.99
C LEU A 269 -21.27 -15.97 11.06
N ALA A 270 -20.53 -16.92 10.47
CA ALA A 270 -20.93 -18.32 10.37
C ALA A 270 -20.86 -19.06 11.72
N PHE A 271 -19.88 -18.74 12.57
CA PHE A 271 -19.64 -19.39 13.86
C PHE A 271 -19.87 -18.43 15.03
N SER A 272 -20.86 -17.54 14.90
CA SER A 272 -21.25 -16.57 15.93
C SER A 272 -21.59 -17.25 17.27
N GLY A 273 -22.24 -18.41 17.21
CA GLY A 273 -22.61 -19.23 18.38
C GLY A 273 -21.52 -20.16 18.93
N SER A 274 -20.37 -20.30 18.28
CA SER A 274 -19.31 -21.25 18.69
C SER A 274 -17.93 -20.56 18.79
N PRO A 275 -17.67 -19.79 19.87
CA PRO A 275 -16.43 -19.03 20.02
C PRO A 275 -15.17 -19.92 20.11
N GLY A 276 -15.27 -21.15 20.65
CA GLY A 276 -14.15 -22.09 20.70
C GLY A 276 -13.64 -22.50 19.31
N LEU A 277 -14.55 -22.87 18.40
CA LEU A 277 -14.21 -23.26 17.02
C LEU A 277 -13.57 -22.11 16.23
N ARG A 278 -13.95 -20.85 16.52
CA ARG A 278 -13.27 -19.66 15.96
C ARG A 278 -11.85 -19.50 16.48
N ALA A 279 -11.62 -19.74 17.77
CA ALA A 279 -10.30 -19.67 18.38
C ALA A 279 -9.38 -20.75 17.80
N ASP A 280 -9.88 -21.98 17.64
CA ASP A 280 -9.11 -23.10 17.09
C ASP A 280 -8.73 -22.85 15.61
N ARG A 281 -9.68 -22.38 14.77
CA ARG A 281 -9.37 -22.03 13.37
C ARG A 281 -8.39 -20.87 13.27
N ALA A 282 -8.49 -19.87 14.15
CA ALA A 282 -7.54 -18.77 14.19
C ALA A 282 -6.13 -19.25 14.61
N ALA A 283 -6.04 -20.18 15.57
CA ALA A 283 -4.77 -20.78 16.00
C ALA A 283 -4.15 -21.63 14.88
N LEU A 284 -4.94 -22.42 14.15
CA LEU A 284 -4.47 -23.21 13.01
C LEU A 284 -3.97 -22.33 11.86
N ARG A 285 -4.69 -21.25 11.51
CA ARG A 285 -4.19 -20.28 10.52
C ARG A 285 -2.92 -19.56 11.00
N GLY A 286 -2.87 -19.21 12.29
CA GLY A 286 -1.69 -18.58 12.89
C GLY A 286 -0.44 -19.48 12.87
N THR A 287 -0.62 -20.78 13.09
CA THR A 287 0.46 -21.77 12.99
C THR A 287 0.86 -22.01 11.54
N GLU A 288 -0.08 -22.12 10.61
CA GLU A 288 0.20 -22.21 9.17
C GLU A 288 0.99 -20.98 8.67
N ALA A 289 0.57 -19.77 9.05
CA ALA A 289 1.25 -18.52 8.71
C ALA A 289 2.65 -18.41 9.33
N ALA A 290 2.93 -19.16 10.39
CA ALA A 290 4.25 -19.24 11.01
C ALA A 290 5.17 -20.28 10.37
N LEU A 291 4.65 -21.23 9.59
CA LEU A 291 5.48 -22.24 8.91
C LEU A 291 6.52 -21.64 7.95
N PRO A 292 6.23 -20.58 7.16
CA PRO A 292 7.24 -19.90 6.33
C PRO A 292 8.34 -19.17 7.14
N LEU A 293 8.12 -18.87 8.43
CA LEU A 293 9.14 -18.32 9.33
C LEU A 293 10.16 -19.38 9.76
N ARG A 294 9.86 -20.66 9.55
CA ARG A 294 10.73 -21.78 9.88
C ARG A 294 11.80 -21.92 8.78
N SER A 295 12.98 -21.35 8.99
CA SER A 295 14.14 -21.65 8.14
C SER A 295 14.64 -23.07 8.42
N ALA A 296 15.09 -23.78 7.38
CA ALA A 296 15.57 -25.16 7.49
C ALA A 296 16.88 -25.29 8.30
N SER A 297 17.67 -24.22 8.37
CA SER A 297 18.89 -24.11 9.19
C SER A 297 18.96 -22.72 9.82
N PRO A 298 18.27 -22.46 10.94
CA PRO A 298 18.35 -21.17 11.64
C PRO A 298 19.66 -20.99 12.41
N LEU A 299 20.32 -22.09 12.75
CA LEU A 299 21.44 -22.14 13.70
C LEU A 299 22.82 -22.09 13.02
N ASP A 300 22.90 -22.38 11.72
CA ASP A 300 24.16 -22.34 10.97
C ASP A 300 24.64 -20.88 10.82
N GLY A 301 25.60 -20.49 11.65
CA GLY A 301 26.22 -19.15 11.65
C GLY A 301 25.68 -18.16 12.69
N MET A 302 24.91 -18.61 13.68
CA MET A 302 24.44 -17.74 14.76
C MET A 302 25.56 -17.49 15.79
N ASP A 303 25.83 -16.22 16.10
CA ASP A 303 26.76 -15.85 17.18
C ASP A 303 26.14 -16.00 18.57
N GLU A 304 26.99 -16.09 19.59
CA GLU A 304 26.60 -16.35 21.00
C GLU A 304 25.64 -15.26 21.53
N ASP A 305 25.86 -14.01 21.11
CA ASP A 305 25.03 -12.86 21.51
C ASP A 305 23.62 -12.92 20.89
N THR A 306 23.49 -13.38 19.65
CA THR A 306 22.20 -13.58 18.99
C THR A 306 21.47 -14.75 19.62
N PHE A 307 22.17 -15.83 19.95
CA PHE A 307 21.60 -16.99 20.65
C PHE A 307 21.01 -16.59 22.02
N ALA A 308 21.76 -15.83 22.82
CA ALA A 308 21.29 -15.35 24.12
C ALA A 308 20.03 -14.46 24.00
N ARG A 309 19.96 -13.65 22.95
CA ARG A 309 18.85 -12.73 22.67
C ARG A 309 17.57 -13.47 22.27
N VAL A 310 17.70 -14.46 21.38
CA VAL A 310 16.59 -15.33 20.96
C VAL A 310 16.09 -16.15 22.16
N THR A 311 16.98 -16.66 23.00
CA THR A 311 16.64 -17.40 24.22
C THR A 311 15.87 -16.54 25.21
N ARG A 312 16.33 -15.32 25.48
CA ARG A 312 15.61 -14.37 26.36
C ARG A 312 14.22 -14.02 25.79
N ARG A 313 14.09 -13.89 24.47
CA ARG A 313 12.82 -13.61 23.80
C ARG A 313 11.85 -14.80 23.84
N ALA A 314 12.35 -16.02 23.66
CA ALA A 314 11.56 -17.24 23.76
C ALA A 314 11.03 -17.46 25.19
N LEU A 315 11.87 -17.23 26.20
CA LEU A 315 11.46 -17.24 27.61
C LEU A 315 10.42 -16.16 27.92
N GLY A 316 10.53 -14.98 27.30
CA GLY A 316 9.51 -13.92 27.37
C GLY A 316 8.18 -14.27 26.68
N HIS A 317 8.15 -15.32 25.87
CA HIS A 317 6.95 -15.80 25.15
C HIS A 317 6.46 -17.16 25.65
N TYR A 318 6.87 -17.59 26.84
CA TYR A 318 6.55 -18.92 27.39
C TYR A 318 5.04 -19.25 27.48
N GLY A 319 4.17 -18.23 27.50
CA GLY A 319 2.72 -18.38 27.51
C GLY A 319 2.03 -18.33 26.14
N ASP A 320 2.76 -18.19 25.03
CA ASP A 320 2.21 -18.07 23.68
C ASP A 320 2.79 -19.18 22.78
N LEU A 321 2.08 -20.30 22.72
CA LEU A 321 2.51 -21.51 22.00
C LEU A 321 2.85 -21.22 20.53
N SER A 322 2.05 -20.36 19.89
CA SER A 322 2.24 -19.91 18.51
C SER A 322 3.60 -19.23 18.31
N LYS A 323 4.03 -18.40 19.26
CA LYS A 323 5.35 -17.72 19.21
C LYS A 323 6.50 -18.65 19.59
N LEU A 324 6.26 -19.62 20.48
CA LEU A 324 7.25 -20.63 20.84
C LEU A 324 7.55 -21.58 19.68
N VAL A 325 6.53 -22.05 18.96
CA VAL A 325 6.68 -22.93 17.79
C VAL A 325 7.38 -22.22 16.62
N ALA A 326 7.23 -20.89 16.53
CA ALA A 326 7.96 -20.06 15.57
C ALA A 326 9.42 -19.76 16.00
N SER A 327 9.83 -20.13 17.21
CA SER A 327 11.19 -19.87 17.70
C SER A 327 12.21 -20.79 17.03
N PRO A 328 13.36 -20.26 16.54
CA PRO A 328 14.40 -21.08 15.92
C PRO A 328 15.06 -22.06 16.90
N LEU A 329 14.87 -21.89 18.22
CA LEU A 329 15.34 -22.83 19.24
C LEU A 329 14.62 -24.18 19.23
N THR A 330 13.43 -24.26 18.61
CA THR A 330 12.70 -25.54 18.45
C THR A 330 13.33 -26.46 17.40
N ALA A 331 14.28 -25.96 16.61
CA ALA A 331 15.03 -26.71 15.60
C ALA A 331 16.42 -27.17 16.08
N LEU A 332 16.65 -27.18 17.40
CA LEU A 332 17.88 -27.75 17.97
C LEU A 332 17.91 -29.27 17.72
N PRO A 333 19.00 -29.83 17.18
CA PRO A 333 19.11 -31.27 16.90
C PRO A 333 18.80 -32.14 18.13
N VAL A 334 19.19 -31.65 19.32
CA VAL A 334 18.95 -32.29 20.63
C VAL A 334 17.47 -32.45 20.97
N ILE A 335 16.57 -31.63 20.39
CA ILE A 335 15.13 -31.74 20.62
C ILE A 335 14.55 -32.87 19.77
N ASP A 336 14.98 -33.00 18.51
CA ASP A 336 14.58 -34.12 17.63
C ASP A 336 15.17 -35.46 18.11
N GLU A 337 16.32 -35.47 18.79
CA GLU A 337 16.88 -36.67 19.42
C GLU A 337 16.16 -37.12 20.70
N ARG A 338 15.36 -36.23 21.33
CA ARG A 338 14.68 -36.49 22.61
C ARG A 338 13.18 -36.75 22.48
N LEU A 339 12.59 -36.49 21.31
CA LEU A 339 11.19 -36.76 20.97
C LEU A 339 11.08 -38.08 20.20
#